data_AF-A0A2P2DB49-F1
#
_entry.id   AF-A0A2P2DB49-F1
#
_cell.length_a   1.000
_cell.length_b   1.000
_cell.length_c   1.000
_cell.angle_alpha   90.00
_cell.angle_beta   90.00
_cell.angle_gamma   90.00
#
_symmetry.space_group_name_H-M   'P 1'
#
loop_
_entity.id
_entity.type
_entity.pdbx_description
1 polymer ?
#
loop_
_entity_poly.entity_id
_entity_poly.type
_entity_poly.pdbx_seq_one_letter_code
_entity_poly.pdbx_strand_id
1 'polypeptide(L)'
;MTSEIVVSDEIKQILKRSCYDCHSNETTWPFYSYVFPVSYLVSNHVTEGREELNFSEFGKLPERKQNKKIYEVWEQVDDGEMPPLDYRLMHPSAKLSDKDKEVLKNWANQFSEESE
;
A
#
# COMPACT_ATOMS: atom_id res chain seq x y z
N MET A 1 20.65 -0.80 -5.18
CA MET A 1 19.69 -0.17 -6.11
C MET A 1 18.32 -0.55 -5.62
N THR A 2 17.53 0.43 -5.17
CA THR A 2 16.16 0.19 -4.70
C THR A 2 15.28 -0.20 -5.89
N SER A 3 14.63 -1.35 -5.78
CA SER A 3 13.69 -1.91 -6.76
C SER A 3 12.31 -1.27 -6.58
N GLU A 4 12.25 0.05 -6.76
CA GLU A 4 11.03 0.83 -6.59
C GLU A 4 10.09 0.64 -7.79
N ILE A 5 8.78 0.68 -7.53
CA ILE A 5 7.74 0.66 -8.56
C ILE A 5 7.86 1.90 -9.47
N VAL A 6 7.79 1.71 -10.78
CA VAL A 6 7.90 2.78 -11.78
C VAL A 6 6.49 3.20 -12.20
N VAL A 7 6.02 4.34 -11.67
CA VAL A 7 4.68 4.90 -11.91
C VAL A 7 4.75 6.42 -12.06
N SER A 8 3.63 7.04 -12.43
CA SER A 8 3.52 8.50 -12.46
C SER A 8 3.69 9.10 -11.05
N ASP A 9 4.09 10.37 -10.98
CA ASP A 9 4.24 11.09 -9.71
C ASP A 9 2.93 11.15 -8.91
N GLU A 10 1.78 11.22 -9.59
CA GLU A 10 0.46 11.22 -8.95
C GLU A 10 0.19 9.91 -8.21
N ILE A 11 0.43 8.76 -8.86
CA ILE A 11 0.29 7.44 -8.23
C ILE A 11 1.28 7.29 -7.08
N LYS A 12 2.54 7.70 -7.28
CA LYS A 12 3.59 7.63 -6.26
C LYS A 12 3.21 8.41 -5.00
N GLN A 13 2.60 9.59 -5.14
CA GLN A 13 2.12 10.39 -4.01
C GLN A 13 1.00 9.69 -3.25
N ILE A 14 0.05 9.06 -3.95
CA ILE A 14 -1.05 8.30 -3.33
C ILE A 14 -0.51 7.12 -2.54
N LEU A 15 0.37 6.31 -3.14
CA LEU A 15 0.97 5.13 -2.51
C LEU A 15 1.80 5.51 -1.28
N LYS A 16 2.65 6.54 -1.37
CA LYS A 16 3.44 7.03 -0.23
C LYS A 16 2.58 7.47 0.94
N ARG A 17 1.49 8.18 0.66
CA ARG A 17 0.60 8.72 1.69
C ARG A 17 -0.30 7.67 2.35
N SER A 18 -0.73 6.66 1.59
CA SER A 18 -1.84 5.78 2.01
C SER A 18 -1.44 4.32 2.20
N CYS A 19 -0.29 3.90 1.66
CA CYS A 19 0.11 2.50 1.62
C CYS A 19 1.49 2.24 2.23
N TYR A 20 2.46 3.14 2.03
CA TYR A 20 3.87 2.88 2.34
C TYR A 20 4.16 2.66 3.83
N ASP A 21 3.38 3.25 4.73
CA ASP A 21 3.57 3.04 6.16
C ASP A 21 3.44 1.55 6.56
N CYS A 22 2.57 0.80 5.89
CA CYS A 22 2.40 -0.62 6.15
C CYS A 22 3.08 -1.50 5.09
N HIS A 23 3.15 -1.06 3.84
CA HIS A 23 3.58 -1.86 2.69
C HIS A 23 4.95 -1.45 2.12
N SER A 24 5.83 -0.80 2.89
CA SER A 24 7.18 -0.47 2.43
C SER A 24 8.21 -0.47 3.55
N ASN A 25 9.49 -0.45 3.19
CA ASN A 25 10.58 -0.24 4.14
C ASN A 25 10.75 1.25 4.53
N GLU A 26 9.93 2.16 3.99
CA GLU A 26 9.90 3.60 4.28
C GLU A 26 8.87 3.96 5.36
N THR A 27 8.48 3.00 6.23
CA THR A 27 7.46 3.22 7.27
C THR A 27 7.79 4.40 8.16
N THR A 28 6.83 5.33 8.28
CA THR A 28 6.87 6.39 9.30
C THR A 28 6.33 5.83 10.61
N TRP A 29 7.22 5.59 11.57
CA TRP A 29 6.86 5.03 12.87
C TRP A 29 6.36 6.13 13.83
N PRO A 30 5.07 6.16 14.20
CA PRO A 30 4.53 7.13 15.14
C PRO A 30 5.03 6.83 16.56
N PHE A 31 5.10 7.83 17.43
CA PHE A 31 5.69 7.67 18.78
C PHE A 31 5.08 6.51 19.60
N TYR A 32 3.79 6.20 19.42
CA TYR A 32 3.11 5.13 20.13
C TYR A 32 3.60 3.73 19.71
N SER A 33 4.24 3.58 18.54
CA SER A 33 4.83 2.31 18.10
C SER A 33 6.08 1.93 18.88
N TYR A 34 6.52 2.77 19.82
CA TYR A 34 7.64 2.48 20.72
C TYR A 34 7.19 2.12 22.15
N VAL A 35 5.87 2.11 22.41
CA VAL A 35 5.31 1.85 23.75
C VAL A 35 4.66 0.46 23.80
N PHE A 36 5.10 -0.39 24.73
CA PHE A 36 4.48 -1.71 24.93
C PHE A 36 3.10 -1.59 25.59
N PRO A 37 2.08 -2.39 25.20
CA PRO A 37 2.09 -3.47 24.20
C PRO A 37 1.81 -3.02 22.75
N VAL A 38 1.52 -1.74 22.52
CA VAL A 38 1.16 -1.20 21.21
C VAL A 38 2.27 -1.39 20.18
N SER A 39 3.53 -1.25 20.59
CA SER A 39 4.70 -1.47 19.74
C SER A 39 4.69 -2.85 19.07
N TYR A 40 4.37 -3.91 19.82
CA TYR A 40 4.27 -5.26 19.30
C TYR A 40 3.16 -5.38 18.25
N LEU A 41 1.96 -4.89 18.56
CA LEU A 41 0.82 -4.94 17.65
C LEU A 41 1.09 -4.21 16.32
N VAL A 42 1.60 -2.97 16.40
CA VAL A 42 1.90 -2.17 15.20
C VAL A 42 3.00 -2.84 14.38
N SER A 43 4.06 -3.34 15.03
CA SER A 43 5.14 -4.03 14.32
C SER A 43 4.67 -5.31 13.63
N ASN A 44 3.74 -6.05 14.25
CA ASN A 44 3.16 -7.25 13.67
C ASN A 44 2.31 -6.91 12.44
N HIS A 45 1.41 -5.93 12.52
CA HIS A 45 0.60 -5.50 11.38
C HIS A 45 1.47 -5.00 10.20
N VAL A 46 2.53 -4.23 10.48
CA VAL A 46 3.45 -3.77 9.41
C VAL A 46 4.22 -4.96 8.81
N THR A 47 4.56 -5.97 9.62
CA THR A 47 5.24 -7.17 9.12
C THR A 47 4.30 -7.97 8.21
N GLU A 48 3.08 -8.25 8.65
CA GLU A 48 2.04 -8.95 7.86
C GLU A 48 1.72 -8.19 6.57
N GLY A 49 1.55 -6.86 6.64
CA GLY A 49 1.31 -6.05 5.44
C GLY A 49 2.44 -6.17 4.41
N ARG A 50 3.71 -6.17 4.85
CA ARG A 50 4.87 -6.35 3.96
C ARG A 50 5.00 -7.78 3.41
N GLU A 51 4.55 -8.79 4.14
CA GLU A 51 4.53 -10.18 3.66
C GLU A 51 3.56 -10.33 2.48
N GLU A 52 2.41 -9.65 2.52
CA GLU A 52 1.45 -9.63 1.42
C GLU A 52 1.90 -8.77 0.24
N LEU A 53 2.48 -7.59 0.53
CA LEU A 53 2.99 -6.66 -0.47
C LEU A 53 4.01 -5.70 0.14
N ASN A 54 5.22 -5.64 -0.44
CA ASN A 54 6.25 -4.65 -0.09
C ASN A 54 6.69 -3.84 -1.33
N PHE A 55 6.29 -2.57 -1.39
CA PHE A 55 6.63 -1.62 -2.46
C PHE A 55 8.13 -1.36 -2.60
N SER A 56 8.93 -1.51 -1.54
CA SER A 56 10.39 -1.38 -1.61
C SER A 56 11.07 -2.55 -2.32
N GLU A 57 10.41 -3.70 -2.33
CA GLU A 57 10.88 -4.95 -2.94
C GLU A 57 10.13 -5.26 -4.25
N PHE A 58 9.17 -4.42 -4.63
CA PHE A 58 8.22 -4.67 -5.72
C PHE A 58 8.90 -4.95 -7.05
N GLY A 59 9.92 -4.17 -7.42
CA GLY A 59 10.66 -4.36 -8.67
C GLY A 59 11.51 -5.64 -8.73
N LYS A 60 11.63 -6.40 -7.63
CA LYS A 60 12.27 -7.73 -7.61
C LYS A 60 11.29 -8.85 -7.98
N LEU A 61 9.98 -8.58 -7.96
CA LEU A 61 8.98 -9.57 -8.35
C LEU A 61 9.01 -9.80 -9.86
N PRO A 62 8.72 -11.01 -10.35
CA PRO A 62 8.43 -11.24 -11.77
C PRO A 62 7.29 -10.34 -12.25
N GLU A 63 7.35 -9.87 -13.49
CA GLU A 63 6.38 -8.94 -14.10
C GLU A 63 4.91 -9.38 -13.90
N ARG A 64 4.57 -10.65 -14.19
CA ARG A 64 3.23 -11.20 -13.94
C ARG A 64 2.77 -11.03 -12.48
N LYS A 65 3.69 -11.20 -11.51
CA LYS A 65 3.36 -11.00 -10.09
C LYS A 65 3.18 -9.53 -9.75
N GLN A 66 3.95 -8.64 -10.36
CA GLN A 66 3.77 -7.20 -10.21
C GLN A 66 2.38 -6.79 -10.70
N ASN A 67 2.00 -7.22 -11.89
CA ASN A 67 0.71 -6.92 -12.52
C ASN A 67 -0.46 -7.43 -11.66
N LYS A 68 -0.39 -8.69 -11.18
CA LYS A 68 -1.36 -9.24 -10.24
C LYS A 68 -1.47 -8.42 -8.94
N LYS A 69 -0.33 -8.05 -8.34
CA LYS A 69 -0.31 -7.27 -7.09
C LYS A 69 -0.88 -5.86 -7.27
N ILE A 70 -0.66 -5.23 -8.42
CA ILE A 70 -1.27 -3.92 -8.75
C ILE A 70 -2.79 -4.04 -8.82
N TYR A 71 -3.29 -5.10 -9.45
CA TYR A 71 -4.73 -5.35 -9.52
C TYR A 71 -5.33 -5.62 -8.13
N GLU A 72 -4.69 -6.46 -7.31
CA GLU A 72 -5.08 -6.73 -5.92
C GLU A 72 -5.13 -5.44 -5.07
N VAL A 73 -4.20 -4.49 -5.29
CA VAL A 73 -4.23 -3.19 -4.60
C VAL A 73 -5.53 -2.44 -4.89
N TRP A 74 -5.98 -2.43 -6.15
CA TRP A 74 -7.24 -1.77 -6.50
C TRP A 74 -8.45 -2.51 -5.91
N GLU A 75 -8.49 -3.84 -5.99
CA GLU A 75 -9.56 -4.66 -5.41
C GLU A 75 -9.76 -4.34 -3.92
N GLN A 76 -8.68 -4.34 -3.14
CA GLN A 76 -8.75 -4.01 -1.71
C GLN A 76 -9.21 -2.57 -1.41
N VAL A 77 -8.93 -1.63 -2.32
CA VAL A 77 -9.37 -0.22 -2.20
C VAL A 77 -10.85 -0.04 -2.60
N ASP A 78 -11.31 -0.81 -3.59
CA ASP A 78 -12.69 -0.80 -4.07
C ASP A 78 -13.62 -1.45 -3.03
N ASP A 79 -13.19 -2.58 -2.46
CA ASP A 79 -13.88 -3.28 -1.36
C ASP A 79 -13.88 -2.47 -0.05
N GLY A 80 -13.02 -1.45 0.05
CA GLY A 80 -12.94 -0.57 1.22
C GLY A 80 -12.15 -1.15 2.40
N GLU A 81 -11.48 -2.28 2.19
CA GLU A 81 -10.58 -2.92 3.14
C GLU A 81 -9.30 -2.09 3.34
N MET A 82 -8.83 -1.40 2.29
CA MET A 82 -7.62 -0.60 2.32
C MET A 82 -7.84 0.89 2.01
N PRO A 83 -7.23 1.81 2.80
CA PRO A 83 -6.65 1.56 4.12
C PRO A 83 -7.74 1.25 5.18
N PRO A 84 -7.45 0.40 6.17
CA PRO A 84 -8.41 0.00 7.20
C PRO A 84 -9.01 1.21 7.93
N LEU A 85 -10.27 1.09 8.37
CA LEU A 85 -10.99 2.20 9.00
C LEU A 85 -10.30 2.71 10.27
N ASP A 86 -9.86 1.81 11.13
CA ASP A 86 -9.14 2.12 12.38
C ASP A 86 -7.83 2.86 12.11
N TYR A 87 -7.08 2.45 11.09
CA TYR A 87 -5.89 3.17 10.63
C TYR A 87 -6.25 4.58 10.17
N ARG A 88 -7.29 4.76 9.35
CA ARG A 88 -7.76 6.08 8.89
C ARG A 88 -8.26 7.00 10.00
N LEU A 89 -8.77 6.45 11.11
CA LEU A 89 -9.17 7.24 12.27
C LEU A 89 -7.96 7.87 12.98
N MET A 90 -6.83 7.14 13.06
CA MET A 90 -5.59 7.63 13.64
C MET A 90 -4.73 8.42 12.63
N HIS A 91 -4.88 8.12 11.33
CA HIS A 91 -4.13 8.71 10.23
C HIS A 91 -5.06 9.27 9.14
N PRO A 92 -5.76 10.39 9.40
CA PRO A 92 -6.73 10.93 8.44
C PRO A 92 -6.12 11.28 7.07
N SER A 93 -4.83 11.61 7.04
CA SER A 93 -4.08 11.88 5.80
C SER A 93 -4.00 10.68 4.87
N ALA A 94 -4.08 9.45 5.39
CA ALA A 94 -4.06 8.23 4.58
C ALA A 94 -5.40 7.93 3.89
N LYS A 95 -6.47 8.69 4.19
CA LYS A 95 -7.76 8.51 3.54
C LYS A 95 -7.64 8.83 2.05
N LEU A 96 -8.02 7.86 1.22
CA LEU A 96 -8.15 8.04 -0.23
C LEU A 96 -9.40 8.87 -0.53
N SER A 97 -9.22 9.92 -1.34
CA SER A 97 -10.32 10.68 -1.95
C SER A 97 -10.88 9.94 -3.16
N ASP A 98 -12.05 10.36 -3.65
CA ASP A 98 -12.65 9.77 -4.84
C ASP A 98 -11.74 9.92 -6.07
N LYS A 99 -11.01 11.04 -6.15
CA LYS A 99 -10.00 11.26 -7.20
C LYS A 99 -8.82 10.30 -7.07
N ASP A 100 -8.33 10.04 -5.86
CA ASP A 100 -7.24 9.07 -5.65
C ASP A 100 -7.68 7.67 -6.06
N LYS A 101 -8.91 7.28 -5.70
CA LYS A 101 -9.48 5.99 -6.10
C LYS A 101 -9.60 5.87 -7.61
N GLU A 102 -10.06 6.91 -8.30
CA GLU A 102 -10.14 6.92 -9.76
C GLU A 102 -8.75 6.75 -10.42
N VAL A 103 -7.73 7.44 -9.91
CA VAL A 103 -6.36 7.29 -10.39
C VAL A 103 -5.84 5.86 -10.20
N LEU A 104 -6.05 5.28 -9.01
CA LEU A 104 -5.64 3.90 -8.72
C LEU A 104 -6.39 2.89 -9.58
N LYS A 105 -7.69 3.07 -9.80
CA LYS A 105 -8.51 2.24 -10.68
C LYS A 105 -7.99 2.24 -12.11
N ASN A 106 -7.77 3.43 -12.65
CA ASN A 106 -7.30 3.59 -14.03
C ASN A 106 -5.91 2.99 -14.24
N TRP A 107 -5.04 3.11 -13.22
CA TRP A 107 -3.74 2.47 -13.23
C TRP A 107 -3.86 0.93 -13.16
N ALA A 108 -4.66 0.39 -12.25
CA ALA A 108 -4.77 -1.05 -12.06
C ALA A 108 -5.44 -1.79 -13.24
N ASN A 109 -6.43 -1.15 -13.88
CA ASN A 109 -7.11 -1.71 -15.04
C ASN A 109 -6.20 -1.90 -16.27
N GLN A 110 -5.00 -1.34 -16.28
CA GLN A 110 -4.00 -1.61 -17.33
C GLN A 110 -3.45 -3.04 -17.26
N PHE A 111 -3.68 -3.74 -16.14
CA PHE A 111 -3.07 -5.03 -15.83
C PHE A 111 -4.09 -6.15 -15.53
N SER A 112 -5.40 -5.90 -15.75
CA SER A 112 -6.49 -6.80 -15.35
C SER A 112 -6.57 -8.12 -16.13
N GLU A 113 -5.99 -8.20 -17.34
CA GLU A 113 -5.97 -9.43 -18.13
C GLU A 113 -4.96 -10.46 -17.57
N GLU A 114 -4.01 -10.04 -16.74
CA GLU A 114 -2.95 -10.91 -16.21
C GLU A 114 -3.19 -11.38 -14.76
N SER A 115 -4.27 -10.90 -14.13
CA SER A 115 -4.68 -11.28 -12.77
C SER A 115 -5.44 -12.61 -12.69
N GLU A 116 -5.84 -13.20 -13.83
CA GLU A 116 -6.51 -14.50 -13.95
C GLU A 116 -5.55 -15.72 -13.94
#